data_AF-A0A1F8U1F6-F1
#
_entry.id   AF-A0A1F8U1F6-F1
#
_cell.length_a   1.000
_cell.length_b   1.000
_cell.length_c   1.000
_cell.angle_alpha   90.00
_cell.angle_beta   90.00
_cell.angle_gamma   90.00
#
_symmetry.space_group_name_H-M   'P 1'
#
loop_
_entity.id
_entity.type
_entity.pdbx_description
1 polymer ?
#
loop_
_entity_poly.entity_id
_entity_poly.type
_entity_poly.pdbx_seq_one_letter_code
_entity_poly.pdbx_strand_id
1 'polypeptide(L)'
;MIYLVPAFFAYKPKAHAESDIIKSCKALKLRRFENMLKKSSGQIDIFNHMIYEKLIPKDHLLIKIDSIIDFSFIYEKLADRYSDVGRGSEDPVMMTKILLLEYIYRLSDGDIRDRV
;
A
#
# COMPACT_ATOMS: atom_id res chain seq x y z
N MET A 1 -19.99 20.19 -26.28
CA MET A 1 -19.58 21.20 -25.28
C MET A 1 -18.73 20.49 -24.26
N ILE A 2 -17.44 20.81 -24.31
CA ILE A 2 -16.32 20.01 -23.81
C ILE A 2 -15.69 20.80 -22.65
N TYR A 3 -15.54 20.13 -21.51
CA TYR A 3 -14.77 20.43 -20.29
C TYR A 3 -14.92 21.80 -19.61
N LEU A 4 -15.53 21.78 -18.42
CA LEU A 4 -15.22 22.69 -17.32
C LEU A 4 -14.84 21.87 -16.07
N VAL A 5 -13.56 21.53 -15.94
CA VAL A 5 -12.93 21.22 -14.64
C VAL A 5 -11.56 21.90 -14.60
N PRO A 6 -11.48 23.23 -14.40
CA PRO A 6 -10.22 23.84 -14.09
C PRO A 6 -9.94 23.68 -12.58
N ALA A 7 -8.66 23.46 -12.24
CA ALA A 7 -8.06 23.58 -10.90
C ALA A 7 -7.84 22.33 -10.03
N PHE A 8 -7.71 21.12 -10.59
CA PHE A 8 -7.10 20.00 -9.84
C PHE A 8 -5.58 19.84 -10.08
N PHE A 9 -5.00 20.62 -10.99
CA PHE A 9 -3.62 20.46 -11.44
C PHE A 9 -2.79 21.74 -11.29
N ALA A 10 -2.57 22.18 -10.05
CA ALA A 10 -1.54 23.17 -9.76
C ALA A 10 -1.03 23.01 -8.32
N TYR A 11 -0.61 21.80 -7.96
CA TYR A 11 0.18 21.60 -6.75
C TYR A 11 1.66 21.45 -7.13
N LYS A 12 2.49 22.43 -6.74
CA LYS A 12 3.96 22.34 -6.82
C LYS A 12 4.47 21.64 -5.55
N PRO A 13 5.10 20.46 -5.63
CA PRO A 13 5.71 19.86 -4.46
C PRO A 13 6.97 20.64 -4.08
N LYS A 14 6.99 21.15 -2.84
CA LYS A 14 8.16 21.75 -2.20
C LYS A 14 9.00 20.58 -1.68
N ALA A 15 10.29 20.54 -2.04
CA ALA A 15 11.24 19.62 -1.41
C ALA A 15 11.28 19.91 0.09
N HIS A 16 10.71 19.03 0.89
CA HIS A 16 10.79 19.09 2.34
C HIS A 16 11.49 17.84 2.85
N ALA A 17 12.42 18.08 3.77
CA ALA A 17 13.19 17.06 4.44
C ALA A 17 12.24 15.96 4.95
N GLU A 18 12.58 14.70 4.64
CA GLU A 18 11.82 13.50 4.99
C GLU A 18 11.42 13.59 6.48
N SER A 19 10.12 13.74 6.74
CA SER A 19 9.60 13.89 8.10
C SER A 19 9.90 12.63 8.91
N ASP A 20 10.06 12.77 10.22
CA ASP A 20 10.41 11.63 11.08
C ASP A 20 9.33 10.53 11.07
N ILE A 21 8.10 10.89 10.67
CA ILE A 21 7.00 9.96 10.37
C ILE A 21 7.27 9.15 9.10
N ILE A 22 7.78 9.75 8.02
CA ILE A 22 8.18 9.01 6.81
C ILE A 22 9.36 8.08 7.13
N LYS A 23 10.33 8.52 7.92
CA LYS A 23 11.45 7.67 8.37
C LYS A 23 11.00 6.53 9.29
N SER A 24 10.09 6.80 10.23
CA SER A 24 9.54 5.82 11.17
C SER A 24 8.60 4.84 10.47
N CYS A 25 7.70 5.28 9.58
CA CYS A 25 6.90 4.40 8.72
C CYS A 25 7.79 3.54 7.82
N LYS A 26 8.86 4.10 7.24
CA LYS A 26 9.83 3.35 6.43
C LYS A 26 10.68 2.38 7.26
N ALA A 27 10.93 2.67 8.53
CA ALA A 27 11.58 1.77 9.48
C ALA A 27 10.61 0.69 10.02
N LEU A 28 9.33 1.01 10.21
CA LEU A 28 8.23 0.09 10.53
C LEU A 28 7.91 -0.83 9.35
N LYS A 29 8.05 -0.34 8.10
CA LYS A 29 7.98 -1.12 6.85
C LYS A 29 8.98 -2.28 6.85
N LEU A 30 10.16 -2.12 7.45
CA LEU A 30 11.07 -3.24 7.69
C LEU A 30 10.68 -4.04 8.94
N ARG A 31 10.51 -3.39 10.11
CA ARG A 31 10.43 -4.13 11.38
C ARG A 31 9.10 -4.84 11.65
N ARG A 32 7.97 -4.33 11.15
CA ARG A 32 6.64 -4.93 11.42
C ARG A 32 6.31 -6.04 10.41
N PHE A 33 6.62 -5.81 9.13
CA PHE A 33 6.48 -6.82 8.07
C PHE A 33 7.40 -8.03 8.29
N GLU A 34 8.66 -7.82 8.70
CA GLU A 34 9.61 -8.91 9.02
C GLU A 34 9.21 -9.74 10.25
N ASN A 35 8.40 -9.19 11.16
CA ASN A 35 7.95 -9.89 12.36
C ASN A 35 6.61 -10.64 12.17
N MET A 36 5.74 -10.17 11.27
CA MET A 36 4.52 -10.90 10.88
C MET A 36 4.80 -12.03 9.89
N LEU A 37 5.76 -11.84 8.98
CA LEU A 37 6.34 -12.91 8.20
C LEU A 37 7.57 -13.41 8.96
N LYS A 38 7.38 -14.35 9.91
CA LYS A 38 8.48 -15.21 10.35
C LYS A 38 9.33 -15.52 9.12
N LYS A 39 10.61 -15.14 9.11
CA LYS A 39 11.54 -15.43 8.01
C LYS A 39 11.53 -16.94 7.78
N SER A 40 10.65 -17.40 6.90
CA SER A 40 10.75 -18.71 6.29
C SER A 40 12.12 -18.72 5.62
N SER A 41 12.84 -19.84 5.70
CA SER A 41 14.17 -19.96 5.10
C SER A 41 14.19 -19.26 3.74
N GLY A 42 15.25 -18.49 3.41
CA GLY A 42 15.25 -17.66 2.18
C GLY A 42 14.90 -18.42 0.90
N GLN A 43 15.02 -19.76 0.91
CA GLN A 43 14.48 -20.65 -0.12
C GLN A 43 12.96 -20.55 -0.29
N ILE A 44 12.16 -20.60 0.78
CA ILE A 44 10.69 -20.59 0.73
C ILE A 44 10.17 -19.31 0.06
N ASP A 45 10.80 -18.17 0.35
CA ASP A 45 10.43 -16.87 -0.24
C ASP A 45 10.72 -16.83 -1.76
N ILE A 46 11.87 -17.35 -2.20
CA ILE A 46 12.22 -17.47 -3.64
C ILE A 46 11.26 -18.43 -4.35
N PHE A 47 10.94 -19.58 -3.74
CA PHE A 47 10.00 -20.53 -4.32
C PHE A 47 8.59 -19.94 -4.45
N ASN A 48 8.11 -19.22 -3.42
CA ASN A 48 6.81 -18.56 -3.46
C ASN A 48 6.76 -17.50 -4.57
N HIS A 49 7.78 -16.64 -4.68
CA HIS A 49 7.87 -15.64 -5.74
C HIS A 49 7.80 -16.28 -7.14
N MET A 50 8.61 -17.32 -7.39
CA MET A 50 8.60 -18.04 -8.67
C MET A 50 7.24 -18.68 -8.97
N ILE A 51 6.53 -19.18 -7.95
CA ILE A 51 5.20 -19.76 -8.12
C ILE A 51 4.19 -18.67 -8.46
N TYR A 52 4.16 -17.56 -7.74
CA TYR A 52 3.20 -16.47 -7.99
C TYR A 52 3.40 -15.81 -9.35
N GLU A 53 4.65 -15.62 -9.80
CA GLU A 53 4.95 -15.09 -11.14
C GLU A 53 4.42 -15.99 -12.26
N LYS A 54 4.39 -17.30 -12.03
CA LYS A 54 3.85 -18.28 -13.00
C LYS A 54 2.35 -18.46 -12.90
N LEU A 55 1.80 -18.39 -11.69
CA LEU A 55 0.40 -18.67 -11.40
C LEU A 55 -0.51 -17.48 -11.76
N ILE A 56 -0.05 -16.25 -11.52
CA ILE A 56 -0.84 -15.06 -11.75
C ILE A 56 -0.62 -14.58 -13.19
N PRO A 57 -1.68 -14.47 -14.02
CA PRO A 57 -1.55 -13.94 -15.37
C PRO A 57 -0.97 -12.52 -15.37
N LYS A 58 -0.01 -12.24 -16.26
CA LYS A 58 0.56 -10.89 -16.40
C LYS A 58 -0.48 -9.81 -16.72
N ASP A 59 -1.60 -10.22 -17.32
CA ASP A 59 -2.72 -9.34 -17.68
C ASP A 59 -3.67 -9.04 -16.50
N HIS A 60 -3.40 -9.56 -15.30
CA HIS A 60 -4.25 -9.39 -14.14
C HIS A 60 -4.38 -7.91 -13.74
N LEU A 61 -5.61 -7.47 -13.43
CA LEU A 61 -5.94 -6.08 -13.13
C LEU A 61 -5.04 -5.49 -12.03
N LEU A 62 -4.84 -6.22 -10.93
CA LEU A 62 -4.05 -5.73 -9.80
C LEU A 62 -2.57 -5.53 -10.13
N ILE A 63 -2.00 -6.33 -11.05
CA ILE A 63 -0.63 -6.15 -11.53
C ILE A 63 -0.52 -4.85 -12.34
N LYS A 64 -1.53 -4.59 -13.18
CA LYS A 64 -1.60 -3.33 -13.94
C LYS A 64 -1.73 -2.13 -13.01
N ILE A 65 -2.57 -2.21 -11.99
CA ILE A 65 -2.76 -1.13 -11.01
C ILE A 65 -1.44 -0.86 -10.27
N ASP A 66 -0.76 -1.90 -9.76
CA ASP A 66 0.49 -1.72 -9.02
C ASP A 66 1.63 -1.18 -9.89
N SER A 67 1.65 -1.50 -11.19
CA SER A 67 2.64 -0.96 -12.14
C SER A 67 2.37 0.48 -12.61
N ILE A 68 1.12 0.94 -12.56
CA ILE A 68 0.72 2.28 -13.02
C ILE A 68 0.74 3.29 -11.86
N ILE A 69 0.35 2.87 -10.66
CA ILE A 69 0.14 3.75 -9.52
C ILE A 69 1.32 3.66 -8.56
N ASP A 70 2.04 4.77 -8.40
CA ASP A 70 2.95 4.95 -7.27
C ASP A 70 2.13 5.32 -6.02
N PHE A 71 2.18 4.49 -4.98
CA PHE A 71 1.46 4.70 -3.73
C PHE A 71 2.23 5.58 -2.72
N SER A 72 3.43 6.03 -3.06
CA SER A 72 4.28 6.85 -2.17
C SER A 72 3.60 8.14 -1.68
N PHE A 73 2.73 8.75 -2.51
CA PHE A 73 2.01 9.98 -2.18
C PHE A 73 1.11 9.87 -0.94
N ILE A 74 0.72 8.66 -0.55
CA ILE A 74 -0.16 8.42 0.59
C ILE A 74 0.54 8.81 1.90
N TYR A 75 1.84 8.55 2.01
CA TYR A 75 2.62 8.95 3.18
C TYR A 75 2.60 10.46 3.38
N GLU A 76 2.72 11.23 2.29
CA GLU A 76 2.66 12.69 2.35
C GLU A 76 1.27 13.18 2.76
N LYS A 77 0.21 12.54 2.23
CA LYS A 77 -1.18 12.93 2.52
C LYS A 77 -1.66 12.59 3.93
N LEU A 78 -1.09 11.56 4.55
CA LEU A 78 -1.54 11.05 5.84
C LEU A 78 -0.57 11.37 6.99
N ALA A 79 0.51 12.11 6.72
CA ALA A 79 1.52 12.46 7.72
C ALA A 79 0.95 13.24 8.91
N ASP A 80 -0.10 14.05 8.72
CA ASP A 80 -0.76 14.80 9.80
C ASP A 80 -1.71 13.93 10.65
N ARG A 81 -2.14 12.78 10.13
CA ARG A 81 -3.13 11.89 10.78
C ARG A 81 -2.51 10.67 11.44
N TYR A 82 -1.29 10.31 11.06
CA TYR A 82 -0.58 9.16 11.60
C TYR A 82 0.44 9.60 12.64
N SER A 83 0.26 9.15 13.88
CA SER A 83 1.18 9.38 14.99
C SER A 83 2.19 8.24 15.10
N ASP A 84 3.44 8.59 15.37
CA ASP A 84 4.51 7.68 15.77
C ASP A 84 4.46 7.33 17.27
N VAL A 85 3.80 8.17 18.07
CA VAL A 85 3.58 7.97 19.50
C VAL A 85 2.30 7.18 19.75
N GLY A 86 2.39 6.16 20.60
CA GLY A 86 1.25 5.37 21.06
C GLY A 86 1.30 3.92 20.57
N ARG A 87 0.13 3.29 20.40
CA ARG A 87 0.04 1.97 19.78
C ARG A 87 0.37 2.13 18.30
N GLY A 88 1.46 1.51 17.84
CA GLY A 88 1.92 1.64 16.46
C GLY A 88 0.78 1.39 15.46
N SER A 89 0.51 2.38 14.62
CA SER A 89 -0.47 2.28 13.55
C SER A 89 0.08 1.39 12.44
N GLU A 90 -0.80 0.62 11.78
CA GLU A 90 -0.41 -0.15 10.59
C GLU A 90 -0.08 0.77 9.42
N ASP A 91 0.71 0.26 8.47
CA ASP A 91 1.22 1.05 7.34
C ASP A 91 0.08 1.71 6.54
N PRO A 92 0.08 3.05 6.37
CA PRO A 92 -0.98 3.76 5.67
C PRO A 92 -1.15 3.33 4.21
N VAL A 93 -0.05 2.94 3.54
CA VAL A 93 -0.11 2.42 2.16
C VAL A 93 -0.81 1.06 2.12
N MET A 94 -0.43 0.14 3.01
CA MET A 94 -1.10 -1.15 3.15
C MET A 94 -2.60 -0.98 3.39
N MET A 95 -2.99 -0.13 4.34
CA MET A 95 -4.40 0.11 4.66
C MET A 95 -5.16 0.63 3.43
N THR A 96 -4.57 1.56 2.68
CA THR A 96 -5.18 2.09 1.46
C THR A 96 -5.30 1.02 0.37
N LYS A 97 -4.31 0.12 0.24
CA LYS A 97 -4.39 -1.01 -0.71
C LYS A 97 -5.53 -1.97 -0.35
N ILE A 98 -5.77 -2.23 0.94
CA ILE A 98 -6.89 -3.07 1.40
C ILE A 98 -8.23 -2.41 1.04
N LEU A 99 -8.41 -1.13 1.36
CA LEU A 99 -9.61 -0.37 1.03
C LEU A 99 -9.87 -0.32 -0.49
N LEU A 100 -8.80 -0.19 -1.29
CA LEU A 100 -8.89 -0.23 -2.74
C LEU A 100 -9.37 -1.61 -3.24
N LEU A 101 -8.89 -2.70 -2.64
CA LEU A 101 -9.33 -4.05 -2.98
C LEU A 101 -10.80 -4.28 -2.61
N GLU A 102 -11.21 -3.86 -1.41
CA GLU A 102 -12.61 -3.91 -0.97
C GLU A 102 -13.51 -3.18 -1.95
N TYR A 103 -13.09 -1.99 -2.41
CA TYR A 103 -13.83 -1.20 -3.39
C TYR A 103 -13.93 -1.88 -4.77
N ILE A 104 -12.80 -2.37 -5.32
CA ILE A 104 -12.76 -2.99 -6.65
C ILE A 104 -13.59 -4.27 -6.70
N TYR A 105 -13.49 -5.11 -5.66
CA TYR A 105 -14.15 -6.41 -5.62
C TYR A 105 -15.51 -6.37 -4.93
N ARG A 106 -15.96 -5.20 -4.46
CA ARG A 106 -17.21 -5.01 -3.69
C ARG A 106 -17.31 -6.01 -2.53
N LEU A 107 -16.22 -6.18 -1.81
CA LEU A 107 -16.16 -7.10 -0.67
C LEU A 107 -16.63 -6.36 0.58
N SER A 108 -17.40 -7.04 1.42
CA SER A 108 -17.67 -6.60 2.79
C SER A 108 -16.88 -7.43 3.79
N ASP A 109 -16.65 -6.88 4.98
CA ASP A 109 -16.01 -7.59 6.09
C ASP A 109 -16.75 -8.89 6.45
N GLY A 110 -18.07 -8.90 6.30
CA GLY A 110 -18.89 -10.10 6.47
C GLY A 110 -18.57 -11.15 5.41
N ASP A 111 -18.52 -10.74 4.14
CA ASP A 111 -18.21 -11.64 3.03
C ASP A 111 -16.79 -12.22 3.13
N ILE A 112 -15.83 -11.45 3.65
CA ILE A 112 -14.46 -11.92 3.84
C ILE A 112 -14.39 -12.94 4.97
N ARG A 113 -15.08 -12.68 6.09
CA ARG A 113 -15.14 -13.61 7.24
C ARG A 113 -15.67 -14.97 6.82
N ASP A 114 -16.69 -15.01 5.98
CA ASP A 114 -17.34 -16.26 5.58
C ASP A 114 -16.49 -17.10 4.59
N ARG A 115 -15.38 -16.55 4.07
CA ARG A 115 -14.49 -17.19 3.08
C ARG A 115 -13.19 -17.75 3.66
N VAL A 116 -12.90 -17.49 4.94
CA VAL A 116 -11.67 -17.90 5.64
C VAL A 116 -11.99 -19.01 6.63
#